data_AF-A0A8H7DX01-F1
#
_entry.id   AF-A0A8H7DX01-F1
#
_cell.length_a   1.000
_cell.length_b   1.000
_cell.length_c   1.000
_cell.angle_alpha   90.00
_cell.angle_beta   90.00
_cell.angle_gamma   90.00
#
_symmetry.space_group_name_H-M   'P 1'
#
loop_
_entity.id
_entity.type
_entity.pdbx_description
1 polymer ?
#
loop_
_entity_poly.entity_id
_entity_poly.type
_entity_poly.pdbx_seq_one_letter_code
_entity_poly.pdbx_strand_id
1 'polypeptide(L)'
;MFIARLLPYLLLFVFSTVLGVPTWDGWNRQQSISSLVPGSSFIEALGPARDTQMYKGHLSTAMPGTPGNLTLIQNTQPPMYFINQNWLWQINNETSIFRVNVVNTTGVAEMPLQLKLGTKAEGIKTGSWRWRGTMLYYDQPSGDSQGLFYSCPAGDNTGIFMFLKNAAPPAGCSVLTLHTFTRRNGWR
;
A
#
# COMPACT_ATOMS: atom_id res chain seq x y z
N MET A 1 -36.99 -34.82 46.41
CA MET A 1 -37.96 -34.22 45.47
C MET A 1 -37.49 -32.83 45.01
N PHE A 2 -36.28 -32.72 44.43
CA PHE A 2 -35.70 -31.42 44.00
C PHE A 2 -35.12 -31.45 42.57
N ILE A 3 -34.89 -32.64 41.99
CA ILE A 3 -34.24 -32.81 40.69
C ILE A 3 -35.20 -32.46 39.51
N ALA A 4 -36.51 -32.61 39.70
CA ALA A 4 -37.50 -32.41 38.63
C ALA A 4 -37.75 -30.93 38.25
N ARG A 5 -37.27 -29.96 39.04
CA ARG A 5 -37.49 -28.52 38.76
C ARG A 5 -36.35 -27.83 37.99
N LEU A 6 -35.21 -28.50 37.80
CA LEU A 6 -34.06 -27.97 37.06
C LEU A 6 -34.07 -28.31 35.56
N LEU A 7 -34.86 -29.31 35.16
CA LEU A 7 -34.99 -29.77 33.78
C LEU A 7 -35.46 -28.69 32.78
N PRO A 8 -36.45 -27.82 33.07
CA PRO A 8 -36.90 -26.82 32.11
C PRO A 8 -35.89 -25.68 31.90
N TYR A 9 -35.04 -25.38 32.91
CA TYR A 9 -33.99 -24.37 32.79
C TYR A 9 -32.79 -24.86 31.98
N LEU A 10 -32.44 -26.14 32.09
CA LEU A 10 -31.37 -26.74 31.30
C LEU A 10 -31.72 -26.78 29.80
N LEU A 11 -32.99 -27.05 29.46
CA LEU A 11 -33.46 -27.09 28.08
C LEU A 11 -33.45 -25.70 27.41
N LEU A 12 -33.75 -24.62 28.15
CA LEU A 12 -33.69 -23.24 27.61
C LEU A 12 -32.27 -22.78 27.27
N PHE A 13 -31.25 -23.31 27.96
CA PHE A 13 -29.85 -22.95 27.73
C PHE A 13 -29.25 -23.60 26.47
N VAL A 14 -29.76 -24.76 26.05
CA VAL A 14 -29.25 -25.50 24.88
C VAL A 14 -29.79 -24.93 23.57
N PHE A 15 -30.97 -24.30 23.57
CA PHE A 15 -31.53 -23.68 22.36
C PHE A 15 -30.92 -22.31 22.01
N SER A 16 -30.17 -21.68 22.92
CA SER A 16 -29.51 -20.38 22.64
C SER A 16 -28.13 -20.52 21.98
N THR A 17 -27.57 -21.74 21.85
CA THR A 17 -26.25 -21.95 21.25
C THR A 17 -26.29 -22.23 19.73
N VAL A 18 -27.46 -22.17 19.08
CA VAL A 18 -27.60 -22.54 17.66
C VAL A 18 -28.13 -21.38 16.82
N LEU A 19 -27.48 -20.22 16.84
CA LEU A 19 -27.57 -19.20 15.75
C LEU A 19 -26.31 -18.32 15.75
N GLY A 20 -25.15 -18.97 15.77
CA GLY A 20 -23.85 -18.32 15.67
C GLY A 20 -22.88 -19.05 14.75
N VAL A 21 -23.39 -19.85 13.81
CA VAL A 21 -22.55 -20.35 12.72
C VAL A 21 -22.38 -19.18 11.76
N PRO A 22 -21.18 -18.59 11.59
CA PRO A 22 -20.97 -17.69 10.47
C PRO A 22 -21.23 -18.52 9.21
N THR A 23 -22.34 -18.26 8.54
CA THR A 23 -22.64 -18.88 7.25
C THR A 23 -21.61 -18.32 6.27
N TRP A 24 -20.58 -19.10 5.97
CA TRP A 24 -19.60 -18.84 4.91
C TRP A 24 -20.23 -19.00 3.51
N ASP A 25 -21.45 -18.49 3.33
CA ASP A 25 -22.29 -18.67 2.16
C ASP A 25 -21.89 -17.69 1.04
N GLY A 26 -20.59 -17.67 0.74
CA GLY A 26 -19.96 -16.79 -0.24
C GLY A 26 -18.69 -17.38 -0.86
N TRP A 27 -18.35 -18.64 -0.59
CA TRP A 27 -17.06 -19.26 -0.95
C TRP A 27 -16.86 -19.56 -2.46
N ASN A 28 -17.82 -19.26 -3.34
CA ASN A 28 -17.70 -19.59 -4.78
C ASN A 28 -17.65 -18.37 -5.72
N ARG A 29 -17.02 -17.27 -5.29
CA ARG A 29 -16.48 -16.30 -6.24
C ARG A 29 -14.99 -16.23 -6.03
N GLN A 30 -14.20 -16.34 -7.10
CA GLN A 30 -12.77 -16.04 -7.13
C GLN A 30 -12.55 -14.65 -6.52
N GLN A 31 -12.34 -14.58 -5.20
CA GLN A 31 -11.99 -13.36 -4.52
C GLN A 31 -10.50 -13.43 -4.30
N SER A 32 -9.77 -12.87 -5.28
CA SER A 32 -8.37 -12.49 -5.08
C SER A 32 -8.26 -11.81 -3.72
N ILE A 33 -7.21 -12.14 -2.95
CA ILE A 33 -6.91 -11.62 -1.60
C ILE A 33 -7.00 -10.09 -1.45
N SER A 34 -7.07 -9.37 -2.58
CA SER A 34 -7.60 -8.00 -2.70
C SER A 34 -8.84 -7.66 -1.86
N SER A 35 -9.80 -8.59 -1.70
CA SER A 35 -11.02 -8.29 -0.91
C SER A 35 -10.82 -8.43 0.60
N LEU A 36 -9.71 -9.02 1.04
CA LEU A 36 -9.47 -9.41 2.43
C LEU A 36 -8.64 -8.41 3.24
N VAL A 37 -7.99 -7.44 2.59
CA VAL A 37 -7.22 -6.39 3.28
C VAL A 37 -7.98 -5.06 3.17
N PRO A 38 -8.70 -4.64 4.23
CA PRO A 38 -9.40 -3.36 4.24
C PRO A 38 -8.46 -2.21 3.91
N GLY A 39 -8.87 -1.34 2.98
CA GLY A 39 -8.08 -0.18 2.56
C GLY A 39 -6.96 -0.50 1.58
N SER A 40 -6.89 -1.72 1.04
CA SER A 40 -5.97 -2.03 -0.07
C SER A 40 -6.41 -1.38 -1.38
N SER A 41 -5.45 -0.88 -2.16
CA SER A 41 -5.71 -0.17 -3.41
C SER A 41 -4.46 -0.06 -4.28
N PHE A 42 -4.61 0.07 -5.59
CA PHE A 42 -3.48 0.40 -6.47
C PHE A 42 -3.03 1.86 -6.26
N ILE A 43 -1.73 2.09 -6.41
CA ILE A 43 -1.13 3.43 -6.30
C ILE A 43 -0.82 3.94 -7.70
N GLU A 44 -1.47 5.03 -8.07
CA GLU A 44 -1.30 5.74 -9.33
C GLU A 44 -0.38 6.95 -9.14
N ALA A 45 0.63 7.09 -10.00
CA ALA A 45 1.44 8.28 -10.09
C ALA A 45 0.79 9.29 -11.04
N LEU A 46 0.73 10.55 -10.60
CA LEU A 46 0.34 11.69 -11.41
C LEU A 46 1.50 12.69 -11.46
N GLY A 47 1.91 13.10 -12.64
CA GLY A 47 2.98 14.09 -12.81
C GLY A 47 2.79 14.95 -14.06
N PRO A 48 3.43 16.14 -14.11
CA PRO A 48 3.47 16.93 -15.32
C PRO A 48 4.24 16.14 -16.38
N ALA A 49 3.60 15.90 -17.52
CA ALA A 49 4.29 15.29 -18.64
C ALA A 49 5.06 16.33 -19.43
N ARG A 50 6.16 15.88 -20.03
CA ARG A 50 6.98 16.72 -20.91
C ARG A 50 6.22 17.17 -22.17
N ASP A 51 5.18 16.45 -22.60
CA ASP A 51 4.39 16.75 -23.80
C ASP A 51 2.86 16.60 -23.57
N THR A 52 2.21 17.61 -22.98
CA THR A 52 0.72 17.82 -22.94
C THR A 52 -0.21 16.72 -22.39
N GLN A 53 0.27 15.50 -22.12
CA GLN A 53 -0.53 14.37 -21.62
C GLN A 53 -0.04 13.94 -20.24
N MET A 54 -0.77 14.21 -19.16
CA MET A 54 -0.39 13.80 -17.80
C MET A 54 0.21 12.39 -17.74
N TYR A 55 1.41 12.26 -17.16
CA TYR A 55 2.03 10.96 -16.98
C TYR A 55 1.20 10.17 -15.97
N LYS A 56 0.60 9.07 -16.42
CA LYS A 56 -0.17 8.14 -15.60
C LYS A 56 0.51 6.78 -15.62
N GLY A 57 0.95 6.32 -14.45
CA GLY A 57 1.56 5.00 -14.27
C GLY A 57 1.24 4.44 -12.90
N HIS A 58 1.40 3.13 -12.71
CA HIS A 58 1.21 2.49 -11.42
C HIS A 58 2.54 2.24 -10.74
N LEU A 59 2.58 2.44 -9.42
CA LEU A 59 3.75 2.10 -8.61
C LEU A 59 3.92 0.57 -8.60
N SER A 60 5.07 0.09 -9.05
CA SER A 60 5.39 -1.35 -9.10
C SER A 60 6.89 -1.57 -9.18
N THR A 61 7.33 -2.82 -9.13
CA THR A 61 8.70 -3.24 -9.43
C THR A 61 8.83 -3.63 -10.90
N ALA A 62 10.02 -3.44 -11.49
CA ALA A 62 10.28 -3.73 -12.90
C ALA A 62 9.82 -5.13 -13.32
N MET A 63 10.03 -6.13 -12.45
CA MET A 63 9.41 -7.44 -12.55
C MET A 63 8.36 -7.59 -11.43
N PRO A 64 7.06 -7.79 -11.77
CA PRO A 64 6.01 -7.96 -10.78
C PRO A 64 6.31 -9.11 -9.80
N GLY A 65 5.97 -8.90 -8.53
CA GLY A 65 6.13 -9.92 -7.48
C GLY A 65 7.56 -10.13 -6.97
N THR A 66 8.55 -9.40 -7.50
CA THR A 66 9.95 -9.50 -7.05
C THR A 66 10.36 -8.28 -6.21
N PRO A 67 11.16 -8.45 -5.15
CA PRO A 67 11.76 -7.32 -4.44
C PRO A 67 12.71 -6.53 -5.34
N GLY A 68 12.77 -5.22 -5.17
CA GLY A 68 13.60 -4.37 -6.02
C GLY A 68 13.25 -2.89 -5.92
N ASN A 69 13.87 -2.09 -6.78
CA ASN A 69 13.58 -0.66 -6.85
C ASN A 69 12.15 -0.46 -7.34
N LEU A 70 11.43 0.44 -6.66
CA LEU A 70 10.10 0.83 -7.12
C LEU A 70 10.23 1.80 -8.28
N THR A 71 9.41 1.57 -9.28
CA THR A 71 9.35 2.27 -10.56
C THR A 71 7.87 2.50 -10.93
N LEU A 72 7.63 3.16 -12.06
CA LEU A 72 6.32 3.41 -12.60
C LEU A 72 6.15 2.63 -13.89
N ILE A 73 5.08 1.85 -13.95
CA ILE A 73 4.82 0.95 -15.08
C ILE A 73 3.37 1.11 -15.48
N GLN A 74 3.12 1.10 -16.78
CA GLN A 74 1.77 0.97 -17.31
C GLN A 74 1.35 -0.50 -17.25
N ASN A 75 1.00 -0.95 -16.05
CA ASN A 75 0.55 -2.31 -15.82
C ASN A 75 -0.99 -2.38 -15.94
N THR A 76 -1.49 -3.36 -16.70
CA THR A 76 -2.92 -3.68 -16.80
C THR A 76 -3.47 -4.31 -15.53
N GLN A 77 -2.60 -4.92 -14.71
CA GLN A 77 -2.91 -5.52 -13.42
C GLN A 77 -1.95 -5.00 -12.36
N PRO A 78 -2.12 -3.75 -11.89
CA PRO A 78 -1.22 -3.14 -10.92
C PRO A 78 -1.30 -3.84 -9.55
N PRO A 79 -0.17 -3.95 -8.82
CA PRO A 79 -0.18 -4.48 -7.47
C PRO A 79 -0.93 -3.53 -6.53
N MET A 80 -1.51 -4.10 -5.48
CA MET A 80 -2.22 -3.33 -4.46
C MET A 80 -1.32 -3.04 -3.27
N TYR A 81 -1.60 -1.92 -2.62
CA TYR A 81 -0.90 -1.44 -1.46
C TYR A 81 -1.87 -1.07 -0.36
N PHE A 82 -1.41 -1.17 0.88
CA PHE A 82 -2.13 -0.73 2.07
C PHE A 82 -1.16 -0.22 3.13
N ILE A 83 -1.66 0.61 4.03
CA ILE A 83 -0.88 1.10 5.17
C ILE A 83 -1.32 0.33 6.41
N ASN A 84 -0.37 -0.25 7.13
CA ASN A 84 -0.59 -0.90 8.42
C ASN A 84 0.58 -0.60 9.36
N GLN A 85 0.28 -0.19 10.59
CA GLN A 85 1.27 0.17 11.62
C GLN A 85 2.34 1.14 11.10
N ASN A 86 1.93 2.22 10.43
CA ASN A 86 2.81 3.24 9.82
C ASN A 86 3.68 2.74 8.65
N TRP A 87 3.52 1.49 8.21
CA TRP A 87 4.25 0.92 7.09
C TRP A 87 3.37 0.78 5.85
N LEU A 88 3.95 1.06 4.69
CA LEU A 88 3.33 0.77 3.40
C LEU A 88 3.73 -0.64 2.96
N TRP A 89 2.73 -1.45 2.62
CA TRP A 89 2.88 -2.83 2.20
C TRP A 89 2.34 -3.00 0.80
N GLN A 90 3.00 -3.85 0.00
CA GLN A 90 2.55 -4.30 -1.31
C GLN A 90 2.09 -5.75 -1.24
N ILE A 91 0.94 -6.03 -1.83
CA ILE A 91 0.43 -7.38 -2.04
C ILE A 91 0.95 -7.84 -3.40
N ASN A 92 1.76 -8.89 -3.42
CA ASN A 92 2.43 -9.36 -4.64
C ASN A 92 1.77 -10.55 -5.28
N ASN A 93 1.24 -11.46 -4.47
CA ASN A 93 0.57 -12.69 -4.87
C ASN A 93 -0.46 -13.05 -3.78
N GLU A 94 -1.04 -14.24 -3.87
CA GLU A 94 -1.94 -14.78 -2.85
C GLU A 94 -1.24 -15.16 -1.53
N THR A 95 0.10 -15.16 -1.47
CA THR A 95 0.82 -15.67 -0.30
C THR A 95 1.91 -14.74 0.22
N SER A 96 2.19 -13.63 -0.47
CA SER A 96 3.30 -12.75 -0.12
C SER A 96 2.90 -11.29 -0.07
N ILE A 97 3.29 -10.65 1.04
CA ILE A 97 3.26 -9.21 1.23
C ILE A 97 4.69 -8.72 1.44
N PHE A 98 5.09 -7.70 0.69
CA PHE A 98 6.40 -7.09 0.82
C PHE A 98 6.26 -5.67 1.34
N ARG A 99 7.31 -5.20 2.01
CA ARG A 99 7.36 -3.89 2.61
C ARG A 99 7.97 -2.89 1.66
N VAL A 100 7.37 -1.71 1.58
CA VAL A 100 7.99 -0.55 0.93
C VAL A 100 8.93 0.10 1.92
N ASN A 101 10.22 -0.10 1.68
CA ASN A 101 11.31 0.47 2.44
C ASN A 101 11.74 1.82 1.83
N VAL A 102 12.20 2.70 2.71
CA VAL A 102 12.80 3.98 2.34
C VAL A 102 14.28 3.88 2.67
N VAL A 103 15.11 3.83 1.64
CA VAL A 103 16.55 3.64 1.77
C VAL A 103 17.30 4.92 1.42
N ASN A 104 18.37 5.20 2.16
CA ASN A 104 19.25 6.32 1.84
C ASN A 104 20.12 5.94 0.64
N THR A 105 20.19 6.81 -0.36
CA THR A 105 20.93 6.56 -1.60
C THR A 105 21.91 7.68 -1.88
N THR A 106 23.17 7.32 -2.06
CA THR A 106 24.23 8.26 -2.49
C THR A 106 24.46 8.24 -4.01
N GLY A 107 23.74 7.37 -4.73
CA GLY A 107 24.02 7.05 -6.13
C GLY A 107 23.36 7.95 -7.17
N VAL A 108 22.37 8.77 -6.80
CA VAL A 108 21.79 9.78 -7.70
C VAL A 108 22.12 11.14 -7.11
N ALA A 109 22.92 11.91 -7.83
CA ALA A 109 23.76 13.03 -7.34
C ALA A 109 23.05 14.12 -6.52
N GLU A 110 21.72 14.10 -6.48
CA GLU A 110 20.92 15.12 -5.80
C GLU A 110 19.82 14.53 -4.91
N MET A 111 19.57 13.21 -4.88
CA MET A 111 18.39 12.64 -4.21
C MET A 111 18.73 11.79 -2.97
N PRO A 112 18.16 12.11 -1.79
CA PRO A 112 18.56 11.48 -0.55
C PRO A 112 17.88 10.14 -0.30
N LEU A 113 16.60 9.97 -0.69
CA LEU A 113 15.82 8.78 -0.32
C LEU A 113 15.18 8.11 -1.53
N GLN A 114 15.32 6.78 -1.61
CA GLN A 114 14.72 5.95 -2.64
C GLN A 114 13.70 4.98 -2.03
N LEU A 115 12.61 4.73 -2.77
CA LEU A 115 11.61 3.72 -2.45
C LEU A 115 12.06 2.36 -3.03
N LYS A 116 12.13 1.36 -2.16
CA LYS A 116 12.53 0.00 -2.53
C LYS A 116 11.59 -1.02 -1.90
N LEU A 117 11.14 -1.98 -2.70
CA LEU A 117 10.36 -3.10 -2.21
C LEU A 117 11.28 -4.18 -1.64
N GLY A 118 11.00 -4.64 -0.43
CA GLY A 118 11.81 -5.65 0.27
C GLY A 118 10.98 -6.68 1.02
N THR A 119 11.53 -7.87 1.20
CA THR A 119 10.93 -8.94 2.03
C THR A 119 11.07 -8.68 3.52
N LYS A 120 11.98 -7.77 3.92
CA LYS A 120 12.28 -7.41 5.31
C LYS A 120 12.31 -5.89 5.46
N ALA A 121 12.25 -5.45 6.71
CA ALA A 121 12.39 -4.04 7.07
C ALA A 121 13.84 -3.57 6.88
N GLU A 122 14.05 -2.64 5.96
CA GLU A 122 15.36 -2.10 5.60
C GLU A 122 15.32 -0.56 5.51
N GLY A 123 16.49 0.08 5.54
CA GLY A 123 16.59 1.53 5.47
C GLY A 123 16.07 2.23 6.72
N ILE A 124 15.34 3.33 6.54
CA ILE A 124 14.88 4.20 7.62
C ILE A 124 13.66 3.60 8.31
N LYS A 125 13.80 3.38 9.63
CA LYS A 125 12.79 2.70 10.46
C LYS A 125 11.87 3.64 11.25
N THR A 126 12.20 4.93 11.31
CA THR A 126 11.50 5.92 12.15
C THR A 126 10.41 6.70 11.42
N GLY A 127 10.26 6.49 10.11
CA GLY A 127 9.24 7.20 9.33
C GLY A 127 7.88 6.51 9.34
N SER A 128 6.86 7.26 8.96
CA SER A 128 5.48 6.82 8.88
C SER A 128 4.84 7.14 7.54
N TRP A 129 4.15 6.16 6.97
CA TRP A 129 3.30 6.34 5.81
C TRP A 129 1.89 6.72 6.22
N ARG A 130 1.28 7.66 5.49
CA ARG A 130 -0.15 8.00 5.68
C ARG A 130 -0.76 8.59 4.41
N TRP A 131 -2.09 8.49 4.32
CA TRP A 131 -2.88 9.13 3.27
C TRP A 131 -3.38 10.52 3.73
N ARG A 132 -3.33 11.54 2.87
CA ARG A 132 -4.14 12.78 2.99
C ARG A 132 -5.03 12.88 1.76
N GLY A 133 -6.33 12.68 1.95
CA GLY A 133 -7.25 12.50 0.83
C GLY A 133 -6.83 11.28 0.02
N THR A 134 -6.54 11.47 -1.27
CA THR A 134 -6.03 10.43 -2.17
C THR A 134 -4.51 10.34 -2.18
N MET A 135 -3.79 11.33 -1.67
CA MET A 135 -2.35 11.46 -1.86
C MET A 135 -1.55 10.80 -0.73
N LEU A 136 -0.47 10.10 -1.09
CA LEU A 136 0.45 9.42 -0.19
C LEU A 136 1.48 10.39 0.38
N TYR A 137 1.73 10.29 1.68
CA TYR A 137 2.77 11.03 2.39
C TYR A 137 3.67 10.08 3.14
N TYR A 138 4.93 10.48 3.27
CA TYR A 138 5.90 9.86 4.16
C TYR A 138 6.44 10.91 5.11
N ASP A 139 6.25 10.70 6.42
CA ASP A 139 6.71 11.62 7.46
C ASP A 139 7.89 11.03 8.22
N GLN A 140 8.75 11.91 8.71
CA GLN A 140 9.79 11.63 9.68
C GLN A 140 9.84 12.76 10.72
N PRO A 141 10.50 12.53 11.87
CA PRO A 141 10.73 13.58 12.85
C PRO A 141 11.46 14.83 12.29
N SER A 142 12.30 14.64 11.26
CA SER A 142 13.09 15.71 10.65
C SER A 142 12.39 16.48 9.53
N GLY A 143 11.18 16.07 9.13
CA GLY A 143 10.45 16.61 7.98
C GLY A 143 9.58 15.56 7.30
N ASP A 144 8.87 15.94 6.25
CA ASP A 144 7.99 15.04 5.51
C ASP A 144 8.17 15.23 3.99
N SER A 145 7.69 14.28 3.20
CA SER A 145 7.83 14.30 1.74
C SER A 145 7.02 15.39 1.03
N GLN A 146 6.13 16.09 1.75
CA GLN A 146 5.13 17.02 1.23
C GLN A 146 4.24 16.41 0.14
N GLY A 147 4.14 15.08 0.10
CA GLY A 147 3.43 14.33 -0.94
C GLY A 147 4.11 14.32 -2.30
N LEU A 148 5.35 14.84 -2.39
CA LEU A 148 6.12 14.93 -3.62
C LEU A 148 7.12 13.77 -3.73
N PHE A 149 7.16 13.19 -4.91
CA PHE A 149 8.05 12.12 -5.31
C PHE A 149 8.67 12.46 -6.66
N TYR A 150 9.73 11.74 -7.01
CA TYR A 150 10.52 11.99 -8.21
C TYR A 150 10.76 10.67 -8.92
N SER A 151 10.41 10.59 -10.20
CA SER A 151 10.82 9.49 -11.07
C SER A 151 12.08 9.89 -11.81
N CYS A 152 13.14 9.10 -11.64
CA CYS A 152 14.46 9.40 -12.17
C CYS A 152 15.16 8.17 -12.71
N PRO A 153 16.11 8.32 -13.66
CA PRO A 153 17.00 7.24 -14.06
C PRO A 153 17.82 6.71 -12.88
N ALA A 154 17.88 5.39 -12.73
CA ALA A 154 18.59 4.68 -11.67
C ALA A 154 19.23 3.41 -12.26
N GLY A 155 20.36 3.58 -12.95
CA GLY A 155 20.96 2.53 -13.78
C GLY A 155 20.12 2.30 -15.04
N ASP A 156 19.84 1.03 -15.37
CA ASP A 156 19.06 0.65 -16.55
C ASP A 156 17.54 0.87 -16.40
N ASN A 157 17.08 1.17 -15.19
CA ASN A 157 15.65 1.35 -14.88
C ASN A 157 15.39 2.75 -14.31
N THR A 158 14.11 3.08 -14.13
CA THR A 158 13.72 4.27 -13.35
C THR A 158 13.48 3.89 -11.89
N GLY A 159 13.80 4.79 -10.97
CA GLY A 159 13.52 4.67 -9.55
C GLY A 159 12.59 5.77 -9.06
N ILE A 160 11.90 5.51 -7.96
CA ILE A 160 11.10 6.51 -7.24
C ILE A 160 11.86 7.00 -6.02
N PHE A 161 11.98 8.31 -5.94
CA PHE A 161 12.75 9.01 -4.92
C PHE A 161 11.93 10.11 -4.25
N MET A 162 12.40 10.60 -3.12
CA MET A 162 11.80 11.72 -2.40
C MET A 162 12.82 12.49 -1.56
N PHE A 163 12.41 13.69 -1.14
CA PHE A 163 13.12 14.53 -0.19
C PHE A 163 12.23 14.81 1.00
N LEU A 164 12.80 14.90 2.19
CA LEU A 164 12.06 15.32 3.41
C LEU A 164 12.03 16.84 3.60
N LYS A 165 12.73 17.57 2.73
CA LYS A 165 12.78 19.03 2.66
C LYS A 165 12.63 19.42 1.20
N ASN A 166 11.88 20.49 0.93
CA ASN A 166 11.68 20.97 -0.43
C ASN A 166 13.03 21.25 -1.10
N ALA A 167 13.23 20.64 -2.25
CA ALA A 167 14.38 20.83 -3.12
C ALA A 167 13.88 21.07 -4.54
N ALA A 168 14.68 21.75 -5.36
CA ALA A 168 14.38 21.85 -6.78
C ALA A 168 14.44 20.44 -7.40
N PRO A 169 13.57 20.13 -8.40
CA PRO A 169 13.64 18.86 -9.09
C PRO A 169 15.00 18.68 -9.78
N PRO A 170 15.70 17.55 -9.56
CA PRO A 170 16.97 17.28 -10.22
C PRO A 170 16.86 17.22 -11.74
N ALA A 171 17.95 17.53 -12.43
CA ALA A 171 18.00 17.46 -13.88
C ALA A 171 17.66 16.05 -14.40
N GLY A 172 16.75 15.97 -15.37
CA GLY A 172 16.34 14.71 -15.98
C GLY A 172 15.25 13.93 -15.23
N CYS A 173 14.86 14.37 -14.03
CA CYS A 173 13.78 13.77 -13.25
C CYS A 173 12.41 14.37 -13.55
N SER A 174 11.35 13.61 -13.26
CA SER A 174 9.96 14.08 -13.30
C SER A 174 9.36 14.09 -11.91
N VAL A 175 8.82 15.24 -11.50
CA VAL A 175 8.06 15.37 -10.25
C VAL A 175 6.74 14.63 -10.38
N LEU A 176 6.29 13.97 -9.33
CA LEU A 176 5.00 13.30 -9.30
C LEU A 176 4.42 13.22 -7.89
N THR A 177 3.13 12.98 -7.84
CA THR A 177 2.39 12.67 -6.62
C THR A 177 1.84 11.24 -6.74
N LEU A 178 1.83 10.52 -5.62
CA LEU A 178 1.31 9.15 -5.57
C LEU A 178 -0.08 9.16 -4.95
N HIS A 179 -1.03 8.53 -5.64
CA HIS A 179 -2.44 8.59 -5.30
C HIS A 179 -3.09 7.21 -5.21
N THR A 180 -4.11 7.11 -4.39
CA THR A 180 -5.11 6.04 -4.44
C THR A 180 -6.49 6.61 -4.74
N PHE A 181 -7.21 5.98 -5.66
CA PHE A 181 -8.56 6.38 -6.06
C PHE A 181 -9.60 5.31 -5.72
N THR A 182 -9.39 4.55 -4.66
CA THR A 182 -10.36 3.52 -4.24
C THR A 182 -11.77 4.09 -4.21
N ARG A 183 -12.66 3.50 -5.01
CA ARG A 183 -14.08 3.83 -5.04
C ARG A 183 -14.60 3.68 -3.60
N ARG A 184 -15.01 4.78 -2.97
CA ARG A 184 -15.82 4.72 -1.76
C ARG A 184 -17.11 4.00 -2.13
N ASN A 185 -17.17 2.69 -1.91
CA ASN A 185 -18.44 2.04 -1.64
C ASN A 185 -18.76 2.38 -0.18
N GLY A 186 -19.12 3.64 0.04
CA GLY A 186 -19.61 4.13 1.32
C GLY A 186 -20.94 3.43 1.59
N TRP A 187 -20.89 2.42 2.44
CA TRP A 187 -22.05 2.08 3.25
C TRP A 187 -22.30 3.28 4.16
N ARG A 188 -23.47 3.90 3.97
CA ARG A 188 -24.14 4.72 4.98
C ARG A 188 -24.90 3.79 5.92
#